data_AF-A0A414R0L2-F1
#
_entry.id   AF-A0A414R0L2-F1
#
_cell.length_a   1.000
_cell.length_b   1.000
_cell.length_c   1.000
_cell.angle_alpha   90.00
_cell.angle_beta   90.00
_cell.angle_gamma   90.00
#
_symmetry.space_group_name_H-M   'P 1'
#
loop_
_entity.id
_entity.type
_entity.pdbx_description
1 polymer ?
#
loop_
_entity_poly.entity_id
_entity_poly.type
_entity_poly.pdbx_seq_one_letter_code
_entity_poly.pdbx_strand_id
1 'polypeptide(L)'
;MSDGTVKAKKKGSVKIYSDIYTDDGEFYDDLQWTVTVMPKNPSFKSVSKKMKSFKQKYLKYKLVKKNKKAILYGGYNTVKWNKKVYTEGFGHIGTLYPYIELNKKSGKTSIELRFVCNVTLVSINTYDDMGLNRVSFKSGSKNVKFDYNSSYKDKIKKGILQITNNGTVRLSSNSKENIDKINTLEKILGRRHVTLKAYDTEEGAYVKYELNNLTKKTWKKVISDYKKILEMY
;
A
#
# COMPACT_ATOMS: atom_id res chain seq x y z
N MET A 1 25.95 -33.18 -32.74
CA MET A 1 24.73 -32.34 -32.73
C MET A 1 24.63 -31.66 -31.36
N SER A 2 24.17 -30.41 -31.28
CA SER A 2 23.87 -29.78 -29.98
C SER A 2 22.63 -30.41 -29.37
N ASP A 3 22.56 -30.54 -28.04
CA ASP A 3 21.45 -31.16 -27.31
C ASP A 3 20.18 -30.29 -27.21
N GLY A 4 20.17 -29.10 -27.82
CA GLY A 4 19.05 -28.16 -27.76
C GLY A 4 18.90 -27.42 -26.43
N THR A 5 19.87 -27.51 -25.50
CA THR A 5 19.78 -26.85 -24.19
C THR A 5 19.80 -25.32 -24.32
N VAL A 6 18.73 -24.67 -23.86
CA VAL A 6 18.62 -23.19 -23.82
C VAL A 6 18.95 -22.65 -22.42
N LYS A 7 19.96 -21.78 -22.31
CA LYS A 7 20.35 -21.10 -21.06
C LYS A 7 19.93 -19.62 -21.05
N ALA A 8 19.10 -19.25 -20.07
CA ALA A 8 18.67 -17.87 -19.89
C ALA A 8 19.79 -16.97 -19.32
N LYS A 9 20.15 -15.89 -20.03
CA LYS A 9 21.13 -14.88 -19.55
C LYS A 9 20.49 -13.60 -18.99
N LYS A 10 19.35 -13.18 -19.55
CA LYS A 10 18.64 -11.95 -19.18
C LYS A 10 17.13 -12.15 -19.31
N LYS A 11 16.35 -11.29 -18.65
CA LYS A 11 14.90 -11.22 -18.86
C LYS A 11 14.58 -10.84 -20.30
N GLY A 12 13.51 -11.41 -20.85
CA GLY A 12 13.06 -11.15 -22.21
C GLY A 12 12.36 -12.35 -22.83
N SER A 13 11.78 -12.12 -24.00
CA SER A 13 11.18 -13.17 -24.81
C SER A 13 12.09 -13.43 -26.02
N VAL A 14 12.31 -14.70 -26.33
CA VAL A 14 13.07 -15.14 -27.49
C VAL A 14 12.26 -16.22 -28.22
N LYS A 15 12.25 -16.16 -29.55
CA LYS A 15 11.76 -17.26 -30.35
C LYS A 15 12.89 -18.26 -30.54
N ILE A 16 12.61 -19.52 -30.27
CA ILE A 16 13.48 -20.65 -30.59
C ILE A 16 12.84 -21.46 -31.71
N TYR A 17 13.69 -21.99 -32.57
CA TYR A 17 13.31 -22.70 -33.78
C TYR A 17 13.98 -24.07 -33.74
N SER A 18 13.29 -25.08 -34.25
CA SER A 18 13.85 -26.40 -34.51
C SER A 18 13.42 -26.83 -35.90
N ASP A 19 14.38 -26.97 -36.80
CA ASP A 19 14.15 -27.49 -38.14
C ASP A 19 13.92 -29.01 -38.06
N ILE A 20 12.94 -29.50 -38.80
CA ILE A 20 12.60 -30.90 -38.98
C ILE A 20 13.02 -31.27 -40.40
N TYR A 21 13.80 -32.35 -40.51
CA TYR A 21 14.24 -32.89 -41.79
C TYR A 21 13.66 -34.30 -41.96
N THR A 22 13.45 -34.71 -43.21
CA THR A 22 13.13 -36.10 -43.58
C THR A 22 14.36 -37.00 -43.39
N ASP A 23 14.16 -38.32 -43.41
CA ASP A 23 15.27 -39.29 -43.33
C ASP A 23 16.27 -39.13 -44.48
N ASP A 24 15.82 -38.60 -45.63
CA ASP A 24 16.64 -38.29 -46.81
C ASP A 24 17.38 -36.94 -46.71
N GLY A 25 17.20 -36.21 -45.60
CA GLY A 25 17.86 -34.94 -45.32
C GLY A 25 17.18 -33.71 -45.96
N GLU A 26 15.99 -33.87 -46.55
CA GLU A 26 15.21 -32.74 -47.07
C GLU A 26 14.52 -32.00 -45.92
N PHE A 27 14.50 -30.67 -45.99
CA PHE A 27 13.77 -29.85 -45.04
C PHE A 27 12.27 -30.17 -45.13
N TYR A 28 11.66 -30.50 -43.99
CA TYR A 28 10.24 -30.85 -43.89
C TYR A 28 9.42 -29.69 -43.32
N ASP A 29 9.81 -29.19 -42.13
CA ASP A 29 9.06 -28.16 -41.40
C ASP A 29 9.93 -27.50 -40.33
N ASP A 30 9.46 -26.43 -39.68
CA ASP A 30 10.09 -25.82 -38.51
C ASP A 30 9.12 -25.67 -37.33
N LEU A 31 9.56 -26.07 -36.14
CA LEU A 31 8.81 -25.83 -34.91
C LEU A 31 9.28 -24.53 -34.25
N GLN A 32 8.32 -23.66 -33.92
CA GLN A 32 8.59 -22.38 -33.28
C GLN A 32 8.00 -22.31 -31.87
N TRP A 33 8.82 -21.92 -30.90
CA TRP A 33 8.35 -21.62 -29.54
C TRP A 33 8.81 -20.24 -29.09
N THR A 34 7.95 -19.54 -28.35
CA THR A 34 8.34 -18.31 -27.65
C THR A 34 8.67 -18.64 -26.19
N VAL A 35 9.94 -18.55 -25.84
CA VAL A 35 10.41 -18.72 -24.45
C VAL A 35 10.50 -17.35 -23.79
N THR A 36 9.80 -17.16 -22.68
CA THR A 36 9.84 -15.91 -21.89
C THR A 36 10.57 -16.14 -20.57
N VAL A 37 11.71 -15.47 -20.39
CA VAL A 37 12.48 -15.50 -19.15
C VAL A 37 11.93 -14.45 -18.19
N MET A 38 11.27 -14.92 -17.14
CA MET A 38 10.74 -14.06 -16.07
C MET A 38 11.86 -13.56 -15.16
N PRO A 39 11.82 -12.30 -14.70
CA PRO A 39 12.79 -11.80 -13.73
C PRO A 39 12.69 -12.60 -12.42
N LYS A 40 13.85 -12.93 -11.84
CA LYS A 40 13.89 -13.56 -10.51
C LYS A 40 13.32 -12.59 -9.50
N ASN A 41 12.38 -13.06 -8.67
CA ASN A 41 11.86 -12.28 -7.56
C ASN A 41 13.00 -11.70 -6.72
N PRO A 42 12.96 -10.39 -6.40
CA PRO A 42 14.05 -9.75 -5.70
C PRO A 42 14.17 -10.30 -4.27
N SER A 43 15.41 -10.39 -3.79
CA SER A 43 15.67 -10.84 -2.43
C SER A 43 15.22 -9.80 -1.39
N PHE A 44 14.85 -10.24 -0.19
CA PHE A 44 14.60 -9.33 0.94
C PHE A 44 15.75 -8.35 1.15
N LYS A 45 17.01 -8.81 1.05
CA LYS A 45 18.19 -7.96 1.27
C LYS A 45 18.27 -6.83 0.24
N SER A 46 18.04 -7.13 -1.04
CA SER A 46 18.08 -6.12 -2.11
C SER A 46 16.94 -5.11 -1.99
N VAL A 47 15.70 -5.58 -1.78
CA VAL A 47 14.55 -4.68 -1.59
C VAL A 47 14.70 -3.84 -0.34
N SER A 48 15.14 -4.44 0.77
CA SER A 48 15.39 -3.75 2.04
C SER A 48 16.48 -2.68 1.91
N LYS A 49 17.55 -2.93 1.14
CA LYS A 49 18.59 -1.94 0.85
C LYS A 49 18.02 -0.75 0.08
N LYS A 50 17.17 -1.01 -0.92
CA LYS A 50 16.46 0.03 -1.69
C LYS A 50 15.49 0.84 -0.83
N MET A 51 14.70 0.18 0.03
CA MET A 51 13.83 0.89 0.98
C MET A 51 14.63 1.80 1.92
N LYS A 52 15.75 1.29 2.45
CA LYS A 52 16.62 2.06 3.36
C LYS A 52 17.23 3.28 2.67
N SER A 53 17.52 3.23 1.36
CA SER A 53 18.04 4.39 0.61
C SER A 53 17.03 5.53 0.45
N PHE A 54 15.74 5.29 0.69
CA PHE A 54 14.72 6.34 0.67
C PHE A 54 14.54 7.05 2.02
N LYS A 55 15.30 6.67 3.05
CA LYS A 55 15.26 7.33 4.35
C LYS A 55 15.63 8.81 4.19
N GLN A 56 14.82 9.68 4.77
CA GLN A 56 15.02 11.14 4.82
C GLN A 56 14.31 11.70 6.06
N LYS A 57 14.41 13.01 6.34
CA LYS A 57 13.89 13.65 7.58
C LYS A 57 12.49 13.16 8.01
N TYR A 58 11.56 13.06 7.05
CA TYR A 58 10.17 12.65 7.30
C TYR A 58 9.80 11.26 6.76
N LEU A 59 10.75 10.48 6.26
CA LEU A 59 10.55 9.07 5.90
C LEU A 59 11.50 8.19 6.71
N LYS A 60 10.92 7.33 7.54
CA LYS A 60 11.67 6.47 8.45
C LYS A 60 11.67 5.04 7.93
N TYR A 61 12.85 4.44 7.88
CA TYR A 61 13.03 3.02 7.64
C TYR A 61 13.26 2.31 8.97
N LYS A 62 12.56 1.20 9.21
CA LYS A 62 12.75 0.34 10.38
C LYS A 62 12.84 -1.12 9.95
N LEU A 63 13.90 -1.79 10.39
CA LEU A 63 14.00 -3.25 10.33
C LEU A 63 13.27 -3.81 11.55
N VAL A 64 12.07 -4.37 11.35
CA VAL A 64 11.21 -4.87 12.44
C VAL A 64 11.68 -6.25 12.90
N LYS A 65 12.08 -7.11 11.95
CA LYS A 65 12.64 -8.43 12.24
C LYS A 65 13.77 -8.70 11.26
N LYS A 66 14.97 -9.00 11.77
CA LYS A 66 16.17 -9.23 10.96
C LYS A 66 15.88 -10.25 9.85
N ASN A 67 16.15 -9.86 8.60
CA ASN A 67 15.94 -10.66 7.39
C ASN A 67 14.50 -11.19 7.15
N LYS A 68 13.50 -10.68 7.88
CA LYS A 68 12.11 -11.14 7.78
C LYS A 68 11.08 -10.03 7.58
N LYS A 69 11.27 -8.87 8.21
CA LYS A 69 10.29 -7.77 8.13
C LYS A 69 10.96 -6.41 8.21
N ALA A 70 10.63 -5.52 7.27
CA ALA A 70 11.03 -4.12 7.28
C ALA A 70 9.86 -3.22 6.88
N ILE A 71 9.88 -1.98 7.35
CA ILE A 71 8.88 -0.97 7.01
C ILE A 71 9.55 0.35 6.60
N LEU A 72 8.96 1.04 5.62
CA LEU A 72 9.27 2.43 5.27
C LEU A 72 8.00 3.24 5.43
N TYR A 73 7.98 4.24 6.30
CA TYR A 73 6.78 4.99 6.62
C TYR A 73 7.03 6.49 6.63
N GLY A 74 6.01 7.26 6.25
CA GLY A 74 5.98 8.71 6.43
C GLY A 74 5.77 9.05 7.90
N GLY A 75 6.52 10.02 8.43
CA GLY A 75 6.45 10.41 9.83
C GLY A 75 5.02 10.67 10.34
N TYR A 76 4.80 10.40 11.63
CA TYR A 76 3.52 10.52 12.29
C TYR A 76 3.00 11.96 12.19
N ASN A 77 1.83 12.14 11.57
CA ASN A 77 1.02 13.30 11.86
C ASN A 77 -0.06 12.82 12.82
N THR A 78 0.09 13.17 14.09
CA THR A 78 -1.06 13.18 15.00
C THR A 78 -1.93 14.33 14.51
N VAL A 79 -2.98 14.02 13.76
CA VAL A 79 -3.88 15.06 13.29
C VAL A 79 -4.81 15.38 14.45
N LYS A 80 -4.44 16.41 15.21
CA LYS A 80 -5.34 17.04 16.20
C LYS A 80 -6.34 17.90 15.45
N TRP A 81 -7.54 17.94 16.01
CA TRP A 81 -8.70 18.52 15.35
C TRP A 81 -8.77 20.05 15.54
N ASN A 82 -9.24 20.76 14.51
CA ASN A 82 -9.29 22.24 14.47
C ASN A 82 -10.69 22.82 14.14
N LYS A 83 -11.81 22.07 14.24
CA LYS A 83 -13.07 22.55 13.67
C LYS A 83 -14.34 22.33 14.50
N LYS A 84 -14.50 23.05 15.62
CA LYS A 84 -15.72 23.29 16.44
C LYS A 84 -16.85 22.24 16.32
N VAL A 85 -17.10 21.48 17.39
CA VAL A 85 -18.03 20.34 17.29
C VAL A 85 -19.38 20.99 17.47
N TYR A 86 -20.26 20.86 16.48
CA TYR A 86 -21.63 21.36 16.57
C TYR A 86 -22.52 20.47 17.45
N THR A 87 -21.95 19.47 18.12
CA THR A 87 -22.60 18.56 19.07
C THR A 87 -21.75 18.51 20.33
N GLU A 88 -22.29 18.94 21.46
CA GLU A 88 -21.59 18.89 22.75
C GLU A 88 -21.16 17.45 23.09
N GLY A 89 -20.00 17.30 23.74
CA GLY A 89 -19.62 16.01 24.35
C GLY A 89 -18.98 14.95 23.46
N PHE A 90 -18.32 15.32 22.36
CA PHE A 90 -17.57 14.39 21.51
C PHE A 90 -16.16 14.88 21.15
N GLY A 91 -15.21 13.95 20.99
CA GLY A 91 -13.87 14.23 20.47
C GLY A 91 -13.24 13.02 19.78
N HIS A 92 -12.28 13.25 18.89
CA HIS A 92 -11.51 12.17 18.28
C HIS A 92 -10.04 12.54 18.09
N ILE A 93 -9.18 11.52 18.07
CA ILE A 93 -7.77 11.63 17.71
C ILE A 93 -7.40 10.47 16.80
N GLY A 94 -6.71 10.80 15.71
CA GLY A 94 -6.30 9.82 14.71
C GLY A 94 -4.80 9.78 14.50
N THR A 95 -4.29 8.57 14.30
CA THR A 95 -2.97 8.34 13.70
C THR A 95 -3.17 7.67 12.35
N LEU A 96 -2.91 8.44 11.28
CA LEU A 96 -3.10 7.99 9.91
C LEU A 96 -1.82 8.20 9.11
N TYR A 97 -1.41 7.19 8.34
CA TYR A 97 -0.28 7.33 7.41
C TYR A 97 -0.15 6.10 6.50
N PRO A 98 0.34 6.27 5.26
CA PRO A 98 0.79 5.17 4.43
C PRO A 98 2.17 4.66 4.87
N TYR A 99 2.40 3.38 4.65
CA TYR A 99 3.72 2.76 4.80
C TYR A 99 3.88 1.62 3.81
N ILE A 100 5.14 1.32 3.50
CA ILE A 100 5.53 0.17 2.71
C ILE A 100 5.98 -0.91 3.68
N GLU A 101 5.39 -2.09 3.57
CA GLU A 101 5.77 -3.27 4.33
C GLU A 101 6.49 -4.26 3.43
N LEU A 102 7.68 -4.68 3.83
CA LEU A 102 8.46 -5.74 3.20
C LEU A 102 8.48 -6.95 4.13
N ASN A 103 8.00 -8.09 3.64
CA ASN A 103 7.99 -9.35 4.38
C ASN A 103 8.76 -10.43 3.63
N LYS A 104 9.40 -11.32 4.39
CA LYS A 104 9.94 -12.58 3.88
C LYS A 104 9.32 -13.75 4.65
N LYS A 105 8.60 -14.61 3.93
CA LYS A 105 8.00 -15.85 4.45
C LYS A 105 8.36 -17.01 3.51
N SER A 106 8.88 -18.10 4.06
CA SER A 106 9.25 -19.31 3.31
C SER A 106 10.10 -19.01 2.06
N GLY A 107 11.12 -18.17 2.20
CA GLY A 107 12.02 -17.79 1.09
C GLY A 107 11.46 -16.72 0.13
N LYS A 108 10.13 -16.54 0.07
CA LYS A 108 9.47 -15.55 -0.80
C LYS A 108 9.47 -14.17 -0.14
N THR A 109 9.74 -13.14 -0.95
CA THR A 109 9.75 -11.74 -0.53
C THR A 109 8.51 -11.05 -1.09
N SER A 110 7.65 -10.51 -0.24
CA SER A 110 6.48 -9.72 -0.65
C SER A 110 6.62 -8.28 -0.20
N ILE A 111 6.05 -7.37 -0.99
CA ILE A 111 5.95 -5.96 -0.64
C ILE A 111 4.49 -5.53 -0.71
N GLU A 112 4.07 -4.70 0.24
CA GLU A 112 2.73 -4.17 0.31
C GLU A 112 2.78 -2.67 0.62
N LEU A 113 1.97 -1.89 -0.10
CA LEU A 113 1.62 -0.54 0.32
C LEU A 113 0.40 -0.64 1.23
N ARG A 114 0.54 -0.18 2.46
CA ARG A 114 -0.51 -0.20 3.47
C ARG A 114 -0.82 1.20 3.98
N PHE A 115 -1.98 1.36 4.59
CA PHE A 115 -2.42 2.59 5.23
C PHE A 115 -2.90 2.30 6.65
N VAL A 116 -2.33 2.98 7.65
CA VAL A 116 -2.80 2.91 9.04
C VAL A 116 -3.96 3.87 9.23
N CYS A 117 -5.01 3.42 9.93
CA CYS A 117 -6.15 4.25 10.31
C CYS A 117 -6.54 3.93 11.76
N ASN A 118 -5.72 4.41 12.71
CA ASN A 118 -6.04 4.24 14.12
C ASN A 118 -6.77 5.48 14.59
N VAL A 119 -8.00 5.33 15.08
CA VAL A 119 -8.83 6.44 15.54
C VAL A 119 -9.37 6.10 16.92
N THR A 120 -9.12 6.98 17.88
CA THR A 120 -9.78 6.95 19.17
C THR A 120 -10.83 8.05 19.20
N LEU A 121 -12.02 7.68 19.62
CA LEU A 121 -13.20 8.50 19.73
C LEU A 121 -13.63 8.50 21.18
N VAL A 122 -13.99 9.67 21.71
CA VAL A 122 -14.52 9.84 23.05
C VAL A 122 -15.86 10.55 22.96
N SER A 123 -16.85 10.06 23.69
CA SER A 123 -18.17 10.69 23.75
C SER A 123 -18.80 10.56 25.14
N ILE A 124 -19.60 11.54 25.52
CA ILE A 124 -20.52 11.45 26.68
C ILE A 124 -21.82 10.73 26.31
N ASN A 125 -22.08 10.53 25.02
CA ASN A 125 -23.23 9.79 24.51
C ASN A 125 -22.83 8.35 24.22
N THR A 126 -23.78 7.42 24.38
CA THR A 126 -23.61 6.01 23.99
C THR A 126 -23.97 5.83 22.53
N TYR A 127 -23.11 5.15 21.78
CA TYR A 127 -23.34 4.75 20.38
C TYR A 127 -23.11 3.25 20.26
N ASP A 128 -23.99 2.56 19.55
CA ASP A 128 -24.02 1.08 19.50
C ASP A 128 -22.99 0.47 18.54
N ASP A 129 -22.57 1.21 17.50
CA ASP A 129 -21.53 0.76 16.57
C ASP A 129 -20.80 1.97 15.95
N MET A 130 -19.47 1.89 15.86
CA MET A 130 -18.62 2.90 15.18
C MET A 130 -17.39 2.26 14.52
N GLY A 131 -17.56 1.05 13.98
CA GLY A 131 -16.52 0.34 13.25
C GLY A 131 -16.15 1.03 11.95
N LEU A 132 -14.96 1.62 11.85
CA LEU A 132 -14.54 2.27 10.61
C LEU A 132 -14.37 1.25 9.48
N ASN A 133 -15.22 1.30 8.45
CA ASN A 133 -15.23 0.35 7.34
C ASN A 133 -14.67 0.91 6.01
N ARG A 134 -14.37 2.21 5.93
CA ARG A 134 -13.84 2.78 4.68
C ARG A 134 -12.99 4.01 4.90
N VAL A 135 -11.96 4.18 4.08
CA VAL A 135 -11.17 5.42 4.01
C VAL A 135 -11.29 6.03 2.61
N SER A 136 -11.66 7.31 2.54
CA SER A 136 -11.69 8.08 1.29
C SER A 136 -10.73 9.25 1.32
N PHE A 137 -10.19 9.57 0.15
CA PHE A 137 -9.38 10.76 -0.10
C PHE A 137 -10.06 11.58 -1.18
N LYS A 138 -10.34 12.86 -0.89
CA LYS A 138 -11.06 13.75 -1.79
C LYS A 138 -10.31 15.07 -1.98
N SER A 139 -10.37 15.58 -3.20
CA SER A 139 -9.95 16.94 -3.55
C SER A 139 -10.75 17.45 -4.75
N GLY A 140 -11.67 18.40 -4.53
CA GLY A 140 -12.65 18.81 -5.54
C GLY A 140 -13.54 17.64 -5.97
N SER A 141 -13.70 17.46 -7.29
CA SER A 141 -14.44 16.33 -7.88
C SER A 141 -13.69 14.99 -7.81
N LYS A 142 -12.38 14.98 -7.55
CA LYS A 142 -11.61 13.73 -7.50
C LYS A 142 -11.75 13.07 -6.13
N ASN A 143 -12.06 11.77 -6.15
CA ASN A 143 -12.23 10.94 -4.98
C ASN A 143 -11.64 9.54 -5.22
N VAL A 144 -11.05 8.94 -4.19
CA VAL A 144 -10.67 7.52 -4.19
C VAL A 144 -11.03 6.93 -2.84
N LYS A 145 -11.58 5.70 -2.86
CA LYS A 145 -12.04 4.97 -1.68
C LYS A 145 -11.30 3.63 -1.58
N PHE A 146 -10.96 3.27 -0.35
CA PHE A 146 -10.42 1.96 0.00
C PHE A 146 -11.24 1.38 1.14
N ASP A 147 -11.67 0.13 0.98
CA ASP A 147 -12.37 -0.58 2.03
C ASP A 147 -11.40 -0.88 3.15
N TYR A 148 -11.89 -0.68 4.36
CA TYR A 148 -11.17 -0.83 5.61
C TYR A 148 -11.97 -1.79 6.45
N ASN A 149 -11.35 -2.78 7.06
CA ASN A 149 -12.06 -3.60 8.03
C ASN A 149 -11.36 -3.37 9.36
N SER A 150 -11.93 -2.47 10.16
CA SER A 150 -11.37 -2.16 11.46
C SER A 150 -11.93 -3.10 12.51
N SER A 151 -11.07 -3.51 13.43
CA SER A 151 -11.52 -4.00 14.71
C SER A 151 -11.61 -2.80 15.65
N TYR A 152 -12.71 -2.67 16.38
CA TYR A 152 -12.81 -1.69 17.45
C TYR A 152 -12.92 -2.36 18.81
N LYS A 153 -12.54 -1.59 19.83
CA LYS A 153 -12.78 -1.89 21.22
C LYS A 153 -13.37 -0.66 21.86
N ASP A 154 -14.39 -0.83 22.65
CA ASP A 154 -15.01 0.22 23.43
C ASP A 154 -14.74 0.00 24.94
N LYS A 155 -14.87 1.09 25.69
CA LYS A 155 -14.88 1.07 27.15
C LYS A 155 -15.59 2.32 27.66
N ILE A 156 -16.27 2.21 28.78
CA ILE A 156 -16.86 3.35 29.48
C ILE A 156 -16.06 3.61 30.75
N LYS A 157 -15.63 4.86 30.96
CA LYS A 157 -14.96 5.28 32.20
C LYS A 157 -15.49 6.64 32.63
N LYS A 158 -16.00 6.73 33.87
CA LYS A 158 -16.58 7.96 34.44
C LYS A 158 -17.65 8.59 33.53
N GLY A 159 -18.54 7.77 32.96
CA GLY A 159 -19.61 8.23 32.05
C GLY A 159 -19.14 8.65 30.65
N ILE A 160 -17.85 8.46 30.31
CA ILE A 160 -17.32 8.76 28.98
C ILE A 160 -17.08 7.44 28.25
N LEU A 161 -17.76 7.25 27.12
CA LEU A 161 -17.50 6.19 26.16
C LEU A 161 -16.23 6.51 25.38
N GLN A 162 -15.32 5.54 25.29
CA GLN A 162 -14.14 5.61 24.45
C GLN A 162 -14.13 4.43 23.48
N ILE A 163 -14.20 4.70 22.18
CA ILE A 163 -14.08 3.70 21.12
C ILE A 163 -12.72 3.84 20.45
N THR A 164 -11.99 2.74 20.33
CA THR A 164 -10.68 2.70 19.68
C THR A 164 -10.72 1.77 18.48
N ASN A 165 -10.76 2.37 17.30
CA ASN A 165 -10.62 1.69 16.01
C ASN A 165 -9.13 1.52 15.72
N ASN A 166 -8.67 0.28 15.55
CA ASN A 166 -7.29 -0.02 15.16
C ASN A 166 -7.29 -0.87 13.90
N GLY A 167 -6.41 -0.54 12.96
CA GLY A 167 -6.28 -1.35 11.76
C GLY A 167 -5.45 -0.73 10.66
N THR A 168 -5.24 -1.57 9.64
CA THR A 168 -4.48 -1.21 8.45
C THR A 168 -5.19 -1.72 7.21
N VAL A 169 -5.23 -0.89 6.17
CA VAL A 169 -5.71 -1.26 4.84
C VAL A 169 -4.52 -1.67 3.98
N ARG A 170 -4.62 -2.77 3.24
CA ARG A 170 -3.71 -3.06 2.12
C ARG A 170 -4.19 -2.28 0.90
N LEU A 171 -3.42 -1.29 0.47
CA LEU A 171 -3.71 -0.52 -0.73
C LEU A 171 -3.25 -1.26 -1.97
N SER A 172 -2.07 -1.89 -1.91
CA SER A 172 -1.52 -2.70 -2.99
C SER A 172 -0.47 -3.69 -2.50
N SER A 173 -0.11 -4.64 -3.37
CA SER A 173 0.97 -5.60 -3.17
C SER A 173 1.88 -5.68 -4.40
N ASN A 174 2.89 -6.55 -4.35
CA ASN A 174 3.73 -6.86 -5.52
C ASN A 174 2.97 -7.44 -6.73
N SER A 175 1.68 -7.80 -6.59
CA SER A 175 0.78 -8.10 -7.72
C SER A 175 0.25 -6.85 -8.44
N LYS A 176 0.59 -5.64 -7.99
CA LYS A 176 0.16 -4.35 -8.57
C LYS A 176 -1.36 -4.14 -8.53
N GLU A 177 -2.05 -4.77 -7.57
CA GLU A 177 -3.48 -4.53 -7.32
C GLU A 177 -3.76 -3.03 -7.07
N ASN A 178 -4.95 -2.54 -7.45
CA ASN A 178 -5.42 -1.17 -7.25
C ASN A 178 -4.49 -0.05 -7.78
N ILE A 179 -3.66 -0.31 -8.78
CA ILE A 179 -2.67 0.68 -9.25
C ILE A 179 -3.33 1.97 -9.75
N ASP A 180 -4.50 1.91 -10.38
CA ASP A 180 -5.24 3.09 -10.82
C ASP A 180 -5.78 3.93 -9.67
N LYS A 181 -6.24 3.26 -8.59
CA LYS A 181 -6.62 3.93 -7.34
C LYS A 181 -5.40 4.58 -6.70
N ILE A 182 -4.23 3.94 -6.72
CA ILE A 182 -2.97 4.52 -6.20
C ILE A 182 -2.52 5.72 -7.04
N ASN A 183 -2.60 5.62 -8.37
CA ASN A 183 -2.30 6.72 -9.28
C ASN A 183 -3.21 7.93 -9.00
N THR A 184 -4.50 7.66 -8.75
CA THR A 184 -5.48 8.69 -8.38
C THR A 184 -5.17 9.30 -7.03
N LEU A 185 -4.83 8.49 -6.01
CA LEU A 185 -4.41 8.95 -4.69
C LEU A 185 -3.18 9.87 -4.78
N GLU A 186 -2.16 9.46 -5.54
CA GLU A 186 -0.96 10.27 -5.73
C GLU A 186 -1.26 11.63 -6.38
N LYS A 187 -2.15 11.66 -7.38
CA LYS A 187 -2.64 12.91 -8.01
C LYS A 187 -3.41 13.77 -7.01
N ILE A 188 -4.27 13.17 -6.18
CA ILE A 188 -5.02 13.88 -5.13
C ILE A 188 -4.07 14.52 -4.11
N LEU A 189 -3.05 13.79 -3.64
CA LEU A 189 -2.07 14.32 -2.69
C LEU A 189 -1.24 15.47 -3.26
N GLY A 190 -1.15 15.61 -4.59
CA GLY A 190 -0.54 16.76 -5.24
C GLY A 190 -1.37 18.05 -5.21
N ARG A 191 -2.64 18.00 -4.78
CA ARG A 191 -3.55 19.15 -4.82
C ARG A 191 -3.46 20.05 -3.58
N ARG A 192 -3.92 21.29 -3.72
CA ARG A 192 -3.91 22.31 -2.66
C ARG A 192 -4.73 21.90 -1.44
N HIS A 193 -5.96 21.46 -1.64
CA HIS A 193 -6.86 21.03 -0.56
C HIS A 193 -7.14 19.54 -0.68
N VAL A 194 -6.77 18.77 0.34
CA VAL A 194 -7.04 17.33 0.40
C VAL A 194 -7.69 17.01 1.73
N THR A 195 -8.81 16.31 1.64
CA THR A 195 -9.52 15.77 2.79
C THR A 195 -9.40 14.26 2.80
N LEU A 196 -9.11 13.70 3.96
CA LEU A 196 -9.31 12.28 4.26
C LEU A 196 -10.59 12.14 5.10
N LYS A 197 -11.43 11.17 4.76
CA LYS A 197 -12.57 10.76 5.58
C LYS A 197 -12.47 9.27 5.92
N ALA A 198 -12.62 8.92 7.18
CA ALA A 198 -12.81 7.55 7.63
C ALA A 198 -14.26 7.37 8.06
N TYR A 199 -14.97 6.43 7.46
CA TYR A 199 -16.41 6.22 7.64
C TYR A 199 -16.66 4.94 8.41
N ASP A 200 -17.74 4.96 9.18
CA ASP A 200 -18.35 3.77 9.74
C ASP A 200 -19.12 2.98 8.67
N THR A 201 -20.10 3.59 7.98
CA THR A 201 -20.90 2.97 6.90
C THR A 201 -20.98 3.86 5.65
N GLU A 202 -21.62 3.39 4.56
CA GLU A 202 -21.63 4.09 3.26
C GLU A 202 -22.28 5.49 3.30
N GLU A 203 -23.25 5.70 4.20
CA GLU A 203 -23.96 6.97 4.43
C GLU A 203 -23.83 7.50 5.87
N GLY A 204 -23.00 6.86 6.69
CA GLY A 204 -22.93 7.09 8.14
C GLY A 204 -21.95 8.17 8.60
N ALA A 205 -21.75 8.19 9.92
CA ALA A 205 -20.81 9.07 10.59
C ALA A 205 -19.39 8.89 10.05
N TYR A 206 -18.64 10.00 9.98
CA TYR A 206 -17.26 9.99 9.52
C TYR A 206 -16.38 10.89 10.34
N VAL A 207 -15.11 10.49 10.42
CA VAL A 207 -14.03 11.34 10.92
C VAL A 207 -13.32 12.00 9.76
N LYS A 208 -13.21 13.33 9.79
CA LYS A 208 -12.63 14.12 8.70
C LYS A 208 -11.31 14.76 9.11
N TYR A 209 -10.31 14.61 8.24
CA TYR A 209 -9.00 15.21 8.40
C TYR A 209 -8.64 16.05 7.17
N GLU A 210 -8.23 17.29 7.40
CA GLU A 210 -7.67 18.15 6.35
C GLU A 210 -6.14 18.01 6.37
N LEU A 211 -5.57 17.56 5.25
CA LEU A 211 -4.15 17.23 5.20
C LEU A 211 -3.31 18.48 4.92
N ASN A 212 -2.37 18.78 5.82
CA ASN A 212 -1.41 19.85 5.62
C ASN A 212 -0.40 19.52 4.50
N ASN A 213 0.33 20.53 4.02
CA ASN A 213 1.27 20.39 2.90
C ASN A 213 2.39 19.37 3.16
N LEU A 214 2.92 19.33 4.39
CA LEU A 214 3.98 18.41 4.77
C LEU A 214 3.49 16.94 4.74
N THR A 215 2.30 16.69 5.25
CA THR A 215 1.63 15.38 5.26
C THR A 215 1.45 14.88 3.83
N LYS A 216 0.83 15.71 2.98
CA LYS A 216 0.61 15.39 1.57
C LYS A 216 1.91 15.06 0.83
N LYS A 217 2.94 15.90 0.99
CA LYS A 217 4.26 15.70 0.37
C LYS A 217 4.90 14.39 0.84
N THR A 218 4.83 14.11 2.13
CA THR A 218 5.41 12.90 2.73
C THR A 218 4.69 11.64 2.25
N TRP A 219 3.35 11.64 2.27
CA TRP A 219 2.55 10.49 1.84
C TRP A 219 2.68 10.23 0.35
N LYS A 220 2.70 11.29 -0.47
CA LYS A 220 2.97 11.19 -1.90
C LYS A 220 4.34 10.56 -2.16
N LYS A 221 5.35 10.92 -1.37
CA LYS A 221 6.69 10.34 -1.47
C LYS A 221 6.72 8.85 -1.14
N VAL A 222 6.01 8.41 -0.09
CA VAL A 222 5.88 6.99 0.24
C VAL A 222 5.26 6.21 -0.93
N ILE A 223 4.21 6.74 -1.56
CA ILE A 223 3.56 6.12 -2.73
C ILE A 223 4.50 6.07 -3.94
N SER A 224 5.21 7.17 -4.21
CA SER A 224 6.19 7.21 -5.30
C SER A 224 7.34 6.22 -5.09
N ASP A 225 7.84 6.11 -3.85
CA ASP A 225 8.91 5.17 -3.51
C ASP A 225 8.43 3.72 -3.59
N TYR A 226 7.17 3.44 -3.24
CA TYR A 226 6.55 2.13 -3.45
C TYR A 226 6.58 1.72 -4.92
N LYS A 227 6.19 2.61 -5.84
CA LYS A 227 6.22 2.32 -7.28
C LYS A 227 7.64 2.01 -7.79
N LYS A 228 8.63 2.77 -7.33
CA LYS A 228 10.05 2.50 -7.66
C LYS A 228 10.55 1.15 -7.13
N ILE A 229 9.97 0.65 -6.03
CA ILE A 229 10.31 -0.68 -5.52
C ILE A 229 9.55 -1.75 -6.30
N LEU A 230 8.31 -1.49 -6.71
CA LEU A 230 7.54 -2.40 -7.55
C LEU A 230 8.21 -2.66 -8.91
N GLU A 231 9.03 -1.75 -9.44
CA GLU A 231 9.84 -1.99 -10.65
C GLU A 231 10.86 -3.13 -10.48
N MET A 232 11.15 -3.53 -9.24
CA MET A 232 11.99 -4.70 -8.95
C MET A 232 11.23 -6.04 -9.08
N TYR A 233 9.91 -5.99 -9.29
CA TYR A 233 8.97 -7.13 -9.42
C TYR A 233 8.29 -7.13 -10.79
#